data_AF-A0A9Q4DK42-F1
#
_entry.id   AF-A0A9Q4DK42-F1
#
_cell.length_a   1.000
_cell.length_b   1.000
_cell.length_c   1.000
_cell.angle_alpha   90.00
_cell.angle_beta   90.00
_cell.angle_gamma   90.00
#
_symmetry.space_group_name_H-M   'P 1'
#
loop_
_entity.id
_entity.type
_entity.pdbx_description
1 polymer ?
#
loop_
_entity_poly.entity_id
_entity_poly.type
_entity_poly.pdbx_seq_one_letter_code
_entity_poly.pdbx_strand_id
1 'polypeptide(L)'
;MSKTEAIKVATLHLDGEAQDWWFHGLVTLGHSTVTTYAEFTNRLIERFDQRDPEQHFVELMRLKQTGNPETYIADFLRVSVMVPYLFAAWRIYM
;
A
#
# COMPACT_ATOMS: atom_id res chain seq x y z
N MET A 1 -18.22 4.54 7.73
CA MET A 1 -17.88 3.95 6.43
C MET A 1 -17.63 2.46 6.64
N SER A 2 -18.37 1.60 5.95
CA SER A 2 -18.14 0.16 5.98
C SER A 2 -16.84 -0.19 5.27
N LYS A 3 -16.20 -1.31 5.64
CA LYS A 3 -14.96 -1.79 5.00
C LYS A 3 -15.15 -1.98 3.48
N THR A 4 -16.36 -2.36 3.06
CA THR A 4 -16.73 -2.55 1.66
C THR A 4 -16.86 -1.23 0.89
N GLU A 5 -17.34 -0.15 1.53
CA GLU A 5 -17.34 1.20 0.94
C GLU A 5 -15.93 1.73 0.74
N ALA A 6 -15.00 1.45 1.67
CA ALA A 6 -13.60 1.84 1.53
C ALA A 6 -12.92 1.21 0.31
N ILE A 7 -13.17 -0.08 0.07
CA ILE A 7 -12.66 -0.77 -1.12
C ILE A 7 -13.26 -0.13 -2.38
N LYS A 8 -14.58 0.09 -2.44
CA LYS A 8 -15.22 0.73 -3.60
C LYS A 8 -14.62 2.10 -3.90
N VAL A 9 -14.45 2.95 -2.89
CA VAL A 9 -13.85 4.28 -3.06
C VAL A 9 -12.40 4.16 -3.54
N ALA A 10 -11.61 3.25 -2.97
CA ALA A 10 -10.22 3.08 -3.40
C ALA A 10 -10.11 2.52 -4.83
N THR A 11 -11.03 1.65 -5.25
CA THR A 11 -11.03 1.12 -6.64
C THR A 11 -11.32 2.18 -7.70
N LEU A 12 -11.97 3.30 -7.32
CA LEU A 12 -12.16 4.46 -8.21
C LEU A 12 -10.85 5.21 -8.48
N HIS A 13 -9.84 5.01 -7.65
CA HIS A 13 -8.52 5.65 -7.77
C HIS A 13 -7.48 4.73 -8.40
N LEU A 14 -7.86 3.53 -8.81
CA LEU A 14 -7.01 2.67 -9.62
C LEU A 14 -7.07 3.14 -11.07
N ASP A 15 -5.91 3.27 -11.70
CA ASP A 15 -5.78 3.67 -13.09
C ASP A 15 -4.96 2.65 -13.89
N GLY A 16 -5.23 2.57 -15.19
CA GLY A 16 -4.48 1.72 -16.13
C GLY A 16 -4.51 0.23 -15.78
N GLU A 17 -3.35 -0.43 -15.82
CA GLU A 17 -3.24 -1.88 -15.61
C GLU A 17 -3.77 -2.34 -14.23
N ALA A 18 -3.65 -1.50 -13.20
CA ALA A 18 -4.16 -1.81 -11.86
C ALA A 18 -5.69 -1.86 -11.82
N GLN A 19 -6.35 -0.97 -12.58
CA GLN A 19 -7.79 -0.95 -12.73
C GLN A 19 -8.27 -2.19 -13.48
N ASP A 20 -7.69 -2.45 -14.65
CA ASP A 20 -8.05 -3.58 -15.51
C ASP A 20 -7.87 -4.91 -14.78
N TRP A 21 -6.75 -5.09 -14.10
CA TRP A 21 -6.47 -6.27 -13.30
C TRP A 21 -7.47 -6.45 -12.16
N TRP A 22 -7.80 -5.37 -11.45
CA TRP A 22 -8.73 -5.45 -10.32
C TRP A 22 -10.12 -5.88 -10.77
N PHE A 23 -10.68 -5.24 -11.80
CA PHE A 23 -12.03 -5.53 -12.30
C PHE A 23 -12.11 -6.87 -13.02
N HIS A 24 -11.11 -7.26 -13.80
CA HIS A 24 -11.04 -8.61 -14.37
C HIS A 24 -10.98 -9.67 -13.26
N GLY A 25 -10.21 -9.43 -12.21
CA GLY A 25 -10.08 -10.32 -11.07
C GLY A 25 -11.35 -10.47 -10.22
N LEU A 26 -12.29 -9.51 -10.26
CA LEU A 26 -13.62 -9.68 -9.64
C LEU A 26 -14.40 -10.84 -10.27
N VAL A 27 -14.21 -11.06 -11.58
CA VAL A 27 -14.90 -12.11 -12.34
C VAL A 27 -14.11 -13.41 -12.33
N THR A 28 -12.77 -13.34 -12.42
CA THR A 28 -11.94 -14.52 -12.72
C THR A 28 -10.99 -14.96 -11.60
N LEU A 29 -10.62 -14.07 -10.67
CA LEU A 29 -9.59 -14.32 -9.64
C LEU A 29 -10.14 -14.31 -8.21
N GLY A 30 -11.47 -14.27 -8.07
CA GLY A 30 -12.14 -14.26 -6.77
C GLY A 30 -11.94 -12.97 -5.98
N HIS A 31 -11.59 -11.84 -6.61
CA HIS A 31 -11.45 -10.56 -5.88
C HIS A 31 -12.77 -10.12 -5.22
N SER A 32 -13.92 -10.66 -5.67
CA SER A 32 -15.23 -10.47 -5.05
C SER A 32 -15.31 -10.97 -3.60
N THR A 33 -14.41 -11.85 -3.17
CA THR A 33 -14.33 -12.33 -1.78
C THR A 33 -13.47 -11.45 -0.88
N VAL A 34 -12.80 -10.43 -1.44
CA VAL A 34 -11.98 -9.49 -0.67
C VAL A 34 -12.90 -8.54 0.09
N THR A 35 -13.01 -8.74 1.40
CA THR A 35 -13.95 -8.00 2.25
C THR A 35 -13.27 -6.97 3.15
N THR A 36 -11.93 -6.99 3.21
CA THR A 36 -11.15 -6.08 4.06
C THR A 36 -10.23 -5.20 3.24
N TYR A 37 -10.09 -3.95 3.68
CA TYR A 37 -9.20 -2.98 3.02
C TYR A 37 -7.74 -3.44 3.02
N ALA A 38 -7.31 -4.13 4.07
CA ALA A 38 -5.95 -4.66 4.19
C ALA A 38 -5.67 -5.77 3.17
N GLU A 39 -6.63 -6.68 2.93
CA GLU A 39 -6.48 -7.71 1.89
C GLU A 39 -6.48 -7.09 0.49
N PHE A 40 -7.31 -6.07 0.25
CA PHE A 40 -7.30 -5.28 -0.98
C PHE A 40 -5.93 -4.65 -1.25
N THR A 41 -5.36 -3.94 -0.26
CA THR A 41 -4.05 -3.29 -0.42
C THR A 41 -2.92 -4.31 -0.58
N ASN A 42 -2.94 -5.41 0.17
CA ASN A 42 -1.88 -6.42 0.08
C ASN A 42 -1.82 -7.06 -1.31
N ARG A 43 -2.96 -7.36 -1.93
CA ARG A 43 -2.99 -7.93 -3.29
C ARG A 43 -2.48 -6.94 -4.34
N LEU A 44 -2.79 -5.65 -4.19
CA LEU A 44 -2.27 -4.60 -5.08
C LEU A 44 -0.75 -4.46 -4.93
N ILE A 45 -0.25 -4.43 -3.70
CA ILE A 45 1.19 -4.36 -3.40
C ILE A 45 1.91 -5.58 -3.97
N GLU A 46 1.41 -6.80 -3.70
CA GLU A 46 2.01 -8.04 -4.23
C GLU A 46 2.10 -8.05 -5.76
N ARG A 47 1.10 -7.49 -6.45
CA ARG A 47 1.01 -7.52 -7.91
C ARG A 47 1.79 -6.40 -8.60
N PHE A 48 1.78 -5.19 -8.06
CA PHE A 48 2.28 -3.98 -8.73
C PHE A 48 3.46 -3.32 -8.02
N ASP A 49 3.64 -3.59 -6.73
CA ASP A 49 4.71 -3.02 -5.92
C ASP A 49 5.68 -4.14 -5.50
N GLN A 50 6.21 -4.86 -6.49
CA GLN A 50 7.32 -5.82 -6.33
C GLN A 50 8.66 -5.12 -6.02
N ARG A 51 8.63 -3.98 -5.33
CA ARG A 51 9.84 -3.39 -4.77
C ARG A 51 10.21 -4.19 -3.53
N ASP A 52 11.52 -4.39 -3.36
CA ASP A 52 12.04 -5.06 -2.18
C ASP A 52 11.49 -4.35 -0.93
N PRO A 53 10.80 -5.05 -0.01
CA PRO A 53 10.33 -4.47 1.25
C PRO A 53 11.43 -3.72 2.01
N GLU A 54 12.69 -4.17 1.89
CA GLU A 54 13.85 -3.50 2.46
C GLU A 54 14.10 -2.13 1.84
N GLN A 55 13.76 -1.93 0.56
CA GLN A 55 13.93 -0.67 -0.13
C GLN A 55 13.05 0.43 0.46
N HIS A 56 11.79 0.14 0.82
CA HIS A 56 10.90 1.10 1.48
C HIS A 56 11.38 1.44 2.89
N PHE A 57 11.90 0.45 3.62
CA PHE A 57 12.49 0.68 4.94
C PHE A 57 13.74 1.57 4.84
N VAL A 58 14.60 1.32 3.85
CA VAL A 58 15.79 2.15 3.56
C VAL A 58 15.39 3.56 3.13
N GLU A 59 14.34 3.72 2.32
CA GLU A 59 13.80 5.03 1.95
C GLU A 59 13.28 5.79 3.17
N LEU A 60 12.56 5.11 4.08
CA LEU A 60 12.07 5.68 5.33
C LEU A 60 13.23 6.14 6.23
N MET A 61 14.27 5.31 6.39
CA MET A 61 15.44 5.63 7.20
C MET A 61 16.28 6.79 6.62
N ARG A 62 16.19 7.02 5.32
CA ARG A 62 16.88 8.12 4.63
C ARG A 62 16.05 9.40 4.56
N LEU A 63 14.76 9.35 4.89
CA LEU A 63 13.90 10.51 4.89
C LEU A 63 14.41 11.51 5.94
N LYS A 64 14.79 12.71 5.49
CA LYS A 64 15.21 13.81 6.38
C LYS A 64 14.30 15.00 6.17
N GLN A 65 13.90 15.63 7.26
CA GLN A 65 13.19 16.89 7.20
C GLN A 65 14.17 18.00 6.78
N THR A 66 14.18 18.29 5.47
CA THR A 66 15.03 19.31 4.87
C THR A 66 14.25 20.56 4.45
N GLY A 67 12.93 20.54 4.60
CA GLY A 67 12.01 21.61 4.19
C GLY A 67 10.72 21.65 5.01
N ASN A 68 9.59 21.94 4.35
CA ASN A 68 8.28 22.10 4.99
C ASN A 68 7.91 20.84 5.83
N PRO A 69 7.59 21.00 7.13
CA PRO A 69 7.09 19.91 7.97
C PRO A 69 5.92 19.14 7.36
N GLU A 70 4.98 19.80 6.69
CA GLU A 70 3.80 19.16 6.11
C GLU A 70 4.16 18.21 4.96
N THR A 71 5.08 18.63 4.09
CA THR A 71 5.61 17.79 3.00
C THR A 71 6.35 16.58 3.57
N TYR A 72 7.17 16.79 4.59
CA TYR A 72 7.87 15.70 5.27
C TYR A 72 6.90 14.70 5.89
N ILE A 73 5.83 15.17 6.56
CA ILE A 73 4.81 14.31 7.16
C ILE A 73 4.06 13.52 6.08
N ALA A 74 3.69 14.17 4.97
CA ALA A 74 3.02 13.49 3.85
C ALA A 74 3.91 12.40 3.23
N ASP A 75 5.19 12.69 3.01
CA ASP A 75 6.16 11.72 2.47
C ASP A 75 6.42 10.58 3.46
N PHE A 76 6.56 10.88 4.75
CA PHE A 76 6.71 9.89 5.80
C PHE A 76 5.50 8.94 5.85
N LEU A 77 4.28 9.48 5.81
CA LEU A 77 3.06 8.68 5.81
C LEU A 77 2.96 7.81 4.55
N ARG A 78 3.29 8.36 3.37
CA ARG A 78 3.30 7.63 2.10
C ARG A 78 4.26 6.45 2.11
N VAL A 79 5.49 6.64 2.61
CA VAL A 79 6.50 5.56 2.63
C VAL A 79 6.21 4.56 3.75
N SER A 80 5.74 5.02 4.93
CA SER A 80 5.49 4.14 6.07
C SER A 80 4.34 3.15 5.86
N VAL A 81 3.32 3.48 5.05
CA VAL A 81 2.26 2.52 4.67
C VAL A 81 2.75 1.46 3.68
N MET A 82 3.88 1.70 2.99
CA MET A 82 4.48 0.76 2.04
C MET A 82 5.53 -0.16 2.68
N VAL A 83 5.91 0.06 3.94
CA VAL A 83 6.79 -0.85 4.69
C VAL A 83 5.94 -1.99 5.27
N PRO A 84 6.01 -3.21 4.74
CA PRO A 84 5.24 -4.33 5.27
C PRO A 84 5.75 -4.62 6.68
N TYR A 85 4.87 -4.53 7.68
CA TYR A 85 5.18 -4.81 9.08
C TYR A 85 6.36 -3.98 9.63
N LEU A 86 6.14 -2.69 9.93
CA LEU A 86 7.05 -1.90 10.77
C LEU A 86 7.49 -2.64 12.05
N PHE A 87 6.65 -3.54 12.58
CA PHE A 87 6.96 -4.42 13.71
C PHE A 87 7.97 -5.54 13.42
N ALA A 88 8.02 -6.08 12.19
CA ALA A 88 8.98 -7.12 11.82
C ALA A 88 10.38 -6.53 11.60
N ALA A 89 10.46 -5.36 10.96
CA ALA A 89 11.72 -4.63 10.79
C ALA A 89 12.35 -4.24 12.14
N TRP A 90 11.53 -3.88 13.13
CA TRP A 90 11.99 -3.56 14.50
C TRP A 90 12.68 -4.73 15.22
N ARG A 91 12.34 -5.98 14.88
CA ARG A 91 12.96 -7.18 15.50
C ARG A 91 14.31 -7.59 14.88
N ILE A 92 14.63 -7.10 13.69
CA ILE A 92 15.85 -7.47 12.97
C ILE A 92 16.98 -6.45 13.23
N TYR A 93 16.63 -5.19 13.48
CA TYR A 93 17.59 -4.09 13.60
C TYR A 93 17.78 -3.55 15.04
N MET A 94 17.29 -4.26 16.07
CA MET A 94 17.61 -4.01 17.49
C MET A 94 18.21 -5.24 18.16
#